data_AF-A0A521DXQ0-F1
#
_entry.id   AF-A0A521DXQ0-F1
#
_cell.length_a   1.000
_cell.length_b   1.000
_cell.length_c   1.000
_cell.angle_alpha   90.00
_cell.angle_beta   90.00
_cell.angle_gamma   90.00
#
_symmetry.space_group_name_H-M   'P 1'
#
loop_
_entity.id
_entity.type
_entity.pdbx_description
1 polymer ?
#
loop_
_entity_poly.entity_id
_entity_poly.type
_entity_poly.pdbx_seq_one_letter_code
_entity_poly.pdbx_strand_id
1 'polypeptide(L)'
;MPKSASFRFYGGLNDFLPIERRNSWFSYSFWGTPSIKNAIEAIGPPHPEVDLVLVNDVPVKFSYLLQKGDRIEVHPLLNGGFFSKNDEQVSNKFILDVHLGKLARSLRLLGFDTTYDNFYEDETIVKTAKAENRIVLTRDLLLLKNGDVARGYWIRSQHSEEQLKEVIRYFNLSKFKPFKRCLECNGIIKKNT
;
A
#
# COMPACT_ATOMS: atom_id res chain seq x y z
N MET A 1 17.56 -15.70 25.18
CA MET A 1 16.25 -16.38 25.19
C MET A 1 15.32 -15.66 24.23
N PRO A 2 14.49 -16.38 23.45
CA PRO A 2 13.50 -15.75 22.61
C PRO A 2 12.50 -14.98 23.48
N LYS A 3 12.12 -13.79 23.04
CA LYS A 3 11.04 -12.99 23.62
C LYS A 3 9.76 -13.24 22.82
N SER A 4 8.61 -12.95 23.41
CA SER A 4 7.32 -13.02 22.72
C SER A 4 6.56 -11.70 22.87
N ALA A 5 5.78 -11.38 21.85
CA ALA A 5 4.79 -10.30 21.84
C ALA A 5 3.50 -10.82 21.18
N SER A 6 2.36 -10.21 21.48
CA SER A 6 1.07 -10.59 20.89
C SER A 6 0.67 -9.60 19.82
N PHE A 7 0.22 -10.09 18.66
CA PHE A 7 -0.25 -9.27 17.55
C PHE A 7 -1.72 -9.55 17.24
N ARG A 8 -2.42 -8.51 16.79
CA ARG A 8 -3.71 -8.60 16.11
C ARG A 8 -3.73 -7.66 14.90
N PHE A 9 -4.21 -8.15 13.78
CA PHE A 9 -4.33 -7.40 12.53
C PHE A 9 -5.80 -7.17 12.19
N TYR A 10 -6.10 -5.98 11.68
CA TYR A 10 -7.46 -5.56 11.37
C TYR A 10 -7.71 -5.39 9.86
N GLY A 11 -8.98 -5.47 9.47
CA GLY A 11 -9.45 -5.21 8.11
C GLY A 11 -8.69 -6.01 7.04
N GLY A 12 -8.35 -5.33 5.93
CA GLY A 12 -7.66 -5.92 4.78
C GLY A 12 -6.26 -6.45 5.06
N LEU A 13 -5.66 -6.19 6.23
CA LEU A 13 -4.37 -6.79 6.60
C LEU A 13 -4.49 -8.30 6.86
N ASN A 14 -5.70 -8.78 7.17
CA ASN A 14 -5.95 -10.20 7.39
C ASN A 14 -5.78 -11.04 6.10
N ASP A 15 -5.84 -10.41 4.93
CA ASP A 15 -5.63 -11.09 3.64
C ASP A 15 -4.19 -11.63 3.53
N PHE A 16 -3.23 -11.00 4.22
CA PHE A 16 -1.83 -11.40 4.24
C PHE A 16 -1.49 -12.46 5.29
N LEU A 17 -2.47 -12.92 6.07
CA LEU A 17 -2.26 -13.85 7.18
C LEU A 17 -2.80 -15.25 6.86
N PRO A 18 -2.18 -16.31 7.42
CA PRO A 18 -2.79 -17.64 7.52
C PRO A 18 -4.15 -17.56 8.21
N ILE A 19 -5.08 -18.43 7.83
CA ILE A 19 -6.48 -18.38 8.25
C ILE A 19 -6.64 -18.41 9.79
N GLU A 20 -5.75 -19.11 10.49
CA GLU A 20 -5.78 -19.29 11.94
C GLU A 20 -5.42 -18.01 12.71
N ARG A 21 -4.71 -17.08 12.06
CA ARG A 21 -4.27 -15.80 12.63
C ARG A 21 -5.16 -14.63 12.26
N ARG A 22 -6.17 -14.85 11.42
CA ARG A 22 -7.06 -13.79 10.96
C ARG A 22 -8.01 -13.39 12.07
N ASN A 23 -8.15 -12.07 12.27
CA ASN A 23 -9.06 -11.43 13.22
C ASN A 23 -8.88 -11.86 14.69
N SER A 24 -7.76 -12.51 15.02
CA SER A 24 -7.45 -13.08 16.33
C SER A 24 -6.15 -12.52 16.89
N TRP A 25 -5.98 -12.64 18.21
CA TRP A 25 -4.68 -12.42 18.86
C TRP A 25 -3.81 -13.66 18.71
N PHE A 26 -2.55 -13.49 18.34
CA PHE A 26 -1.59 -14.58 18.30
C PHE A 26 -0.21 -14.15 18.83
N SER A 27 0.57 -15.12 19.30
CA SER A 27 1.93 -14.89 19.80
C SER A 27 2.95 -14.89 18.66
N TYR A 28 3.86 -13.93 18.67
CA TYR A 28 5.00 -13.81 17.76
C TYR A 28 6.30 -13.87 18.57
N SER A 29 7.15 -14.84 18.26
CA SER A 29 8.46 -15.04 18.89
C SER A 29 9.55 -14.30 18.12
N PHE A 30 10.43 -13.61 18.83
CA PHE A 30 11.51 -12.82 18.24
C PHE A 30 12.80 -12.81 19.07
N TRP A 31 13.90 -12.46 18.42
CA TRP A 31 15.23 -12.32 19.02
C TRP A 31 15.69 -10.86 18.99
N GLY A 32 16.43 -10.44 20.02
CA GLY A 32 16.95 -9.08 20.13
C GLY A 32 15.84 -8.04 20.36
N THR A 33 15.84 -7.00 19.54
CA THR A 33 14.92 -5.85 19.57
C THR A 33 14.61 -5.39 18.14
N PRO A 34 13.95 -6.22 17.30
CA PRO A 34 13.61 -5.83 15.93
C PRO A 34 12.65 -4.66 15.96
N SER A 35 12.71 -3.83 14.92
CA SER A 35 11.68 -2.81 14.71
C SER A 35 10.32 -3.45 14.46
N ILE A 36 9.26 -2.76 14.86
CA ILE A 36 7.89 -3.23 14.66
C ILE A 36 7.55 -3.37 13.17
N LYS A 37 8.14 -2.53 12.31
CA LYS A 37 8.06 -2.69 10.85
C LYS A 37 8.58 -4.05 10.40
N ASN A 38 9.80 -4.41 10.81
CA ASN A 38 10.42 -5.67 10.41
C ASN A 38 9.58 -6.87 10.91
N ALA A 39 9.03 -6.77 12.12
CA ALA A 39 8.16 -7.81 12.66
C ALA A 39 6.84 -7.94 11.86
N ILE A 40 6.18 -6.82 11.53
CA ILE A 40 4.96 -6.81 10.71
C ILE A 40 5.22 -7.43 9.33
N GLU A 41 6.31 -7.03 8.67
CA GLU A 41 6.66 -7.56 7.34
C GLU A 41 7.07 -9.03 7.37
N ALA A 42 7.71 -9.48 8.46
CA ALA A 42 8.01 -10.88 8.69
C ALA A 42 6.75 -11.71 8.97
N ILE A 43 5.73 -11.12 9.59
CA ILE A 43 4.43 -11.77 9.81
C ILE A 43 3.65 -11.91 8.50
N GLY A 44 3.71 -10.92 7.60
CA GLY A 44 3.06 -11.01 6.30
C GLY A 44 2.84 -9.66 5.63
N PRO A 45 2.02 -8.77 6.22
CA PRO A 45 1.62 -7.52 5.58
C PRO A 45 2.79 -6.61 5.21
N PRO A 46 2.78 -5.97 4.04
CA PRO A 46 3.79 -4.98 3.69
C PRO A 46 3.50 -3.64 4.41
N HIS A 47 4.52 -2.92 4.82
CA HIS A 47 4.35 -1.67 5.57
C HIS A 47 3.51 -0.57 4.88
N PRO A 48 3.44 -0.44 3.53
CA PRO A 48 2.61 0.59 2.90
C PRO A 48 1.10 0.33 3.04
N GLU A 49 0.68 -0.88 3.42
CA GLU A 49 -0.72 -1.23 3.70
C GLU A 49 -1.15 -0.86 5.13
N VAL A 50 -0.23 -0.44 5.99
CA VAL A 50 -0.45 -0.20 7.42
C VAL A 50 -0.52 1.30 7.73
N ASP A 51 -1.58 1.75 8.42
CA ASP A 51 -1.76 3.16 8.84
C ASP A 51 -1.24 3.42 10.25
N LEU A 52 -1.71 2.57 11.17
CA LEU A 52 -1.65 2.82 12.59
C LEU A 52 -1.22 1.53 13.28
N VAL A 53 -0.21 1.68 14.13
CA VAL A 53 0.28 0.62 14.99
C VAL A 53 0.13 1.11 16.43
N LEU A 54 -0.61 0.35 17.24
CA LEU A 54 -0.75 0.58 18.66
C LEU A 54 0.08 -0.45 19.41
N VAL A 55 0.87 -0.01 20.38
CA VAL A 55 1.55 -0.89 21.34
C VAL A 55 0.99 -0.57 22.71
N ASN A 56 0.32 -1.53 23.33
CA ASN A 56 -0.37 -1.37 24.60
C ASN A 56 -1.30 -0.13 24.57
N ASP A 57 -2.14 -0.05 23.54
CA ASP A 57 -3.10 1.05 23.28
C ASP A 57 -2.48 2.43 22.96
N VAL A 58 -1.15 2.51 22.84
CA VAL A 58 -0.44 3.77 22.50
C VAL A 58 0.05 3.75 21.04
N PRO A 59 -0.27 4.77 20.23
CA PRO A 59 0.26 4.90 18.88
C PRO A 59 1.79 4.99 18.84
N VAL A 60 2.41 4.20 17.96
CA VAL A 60 3.87 4.21 17.77
C VAL A 60 4.27 4.32 16.30
N LYS A 61 5.51 4.75 16.06
CA LYS A 61 6.13 4.73 14.72
C LYS A 61 6.68 3.35 14.40
N PHE A 62 6.89 3.08 13.11
CA PHE A 62 7.55 1.87 12.61
C PHE A 62 8.97 1.61 13.15
N SER A 63 9.63 2.64 13.68
CA SER A 63 10.94 2.53 14.34
C SER A 63 10.88 2.01 15.78
N TYR A 64 9.68 1.82 16.36
CA TYR A 64 9.54 1.25 17.70
C TYR A 64 10.18 -0.14 17.76
N LEU A 65 10.98 -0.37 18.80
CA LEU A 65 11.68 -1.64 18.99
C LEU A 65 10.88 -2.56 19.92
N LEU A 66 10.56 -3.76 19.44
CA LEU A 66 9.72 -4.71 20.18
C LEU A 66 10.31 -5.08 21.55
N GLN A 67 9.45 -5.07 22.55
CA GLN A 67 9.73 -5.52 23.91
C GLN A 67 8.98 -6.81 24.24
N LYS A 68 9.49 -7.54 25.24
CA LYS A 68 8.84 -8.77 25.70
C LYS A 68 7.48 -8.41 26.33
N GLY A 69 6.43 -9.09 25.89
CA GLY A 69 5.07 -8.93 26.42
C GLY A 69 4.26 -7.82 25.76
N ASP A 70 4.80 -7.12 24.76
CA ASP A 70 4.05 -6.10 24.03
C ASP A 70 2.76 -6.69 23.45
N ARG A 71 1.68 -5.92 23.51
CA ARG A 71 0.42 -6.17 22.80
C ARG A 71 0.30 -5.18 21.66
N ILE A 72 0.31 -5.69 20.44
CA ILE A 72 0.35 -4.89 19.21
C ILE A 72 -0.96 -5.05 18.44
N GLU A 73 -1.55 -3.92 18.11
CA GLU A 73 -2.65 -3.83 17.15
C GLU A 73 -2.16 -3.13 15.88
N VAL A 74 -2.45 -3.74 14.73
CA VAL A 74 -2.03 -3.22 13.42
C VAL A 74 -3.26 -2.97 12.57
N HIS A 75 -3.45 -1.71 12.20
CA HIS A 75 -4.61 -1.26 11.45
C HIS A 75 -4.24 -0.92 10.01
N PRO A 76 -5.09 -1.29 9.03
CA PRO A 76 -4.86 -0.99 7.62
C PRO A 76 -4.94 0.51 7.38
N LEU A 77 -4.32 0.96 6.30
CA LEU A 77 -4.57 2.27 5.69
C LEU A 77 -6.07 2.46 5.49
N LEU A 78 -6.67 3.34 6.32
CA LEU A 78 -8.04 3.77 6.14
C LEU A 78 -8.08 4.91 5.12
N ASN A 79 -9.18 5.01 4.38
CA ASN A 79 -9.39 6.10 3.42
C ASN A 79 -9.23 7.46 4.12
N GLY A 80 -8.17 8.18 3.76
CA GLY A 80 -7.84 9.49 4.32
C GLY A 80 -6.90 9.50 5.53
N GLY A 81 -6.39 8.34 5.98
CA GLY A 81 -5.37 8.15 7.03
C GLY A 81 -5.67 8.80 8.38
N PHE A 82 -5.34 8.17 9.50
CA PHE A 82 -5.38 8.89 10.80
C PHE A 82 -4.49 10.14 10.81
N PHE A 83 -3.43 10.16 10.00
CA PHE A 83 -2.50 11.28 9.85
C PHE A 83 -2.75 12.16 8.61
N SER A 84 -3.72 11.83 7.75
CA SER A 84 -3.92 12.48 6.45
C SER A 84 -5.25 13.26 6.34
N LYS A 85 -5.89 13.58 7.48
CA LYS A 85 -7.10 14.43 7.51
C LYS A 85 -6.88 15.90 7.16
N ASN A 86 -5.63 16.37 7.03
CA ASN A 86 -5.33 17.78 6.78
C ASN A 86 -4.83 18.11 5.36
N ASP A 87 -4.58 17.11 4.49
CA ASP A 87 -4.10 17.41 3.13
C ASP A 87 -5.25 17.39 2.12
N GLU A 88 -5.79 18.58 1.90
CA GLU A 88 -6.82 18.91 0.91
C GLU A 88 -6.40 18.63 -0.55
N GLN A 89 -5.26 17.97 -0.80
CA GLN A 89 -4.81 17.67 -2.15
C GLN A 89 -3.72 16.59 -2.25
N VAL A 90 -3.91 15.43 -1.61
CA VAL A 90 -3.10 14.26 -1.98
C VAL A 90 -3.45 13.86 -3.42
N SER A 91 -2.64 14.30 -4.37
CA SER A 91 -2.80 13.95 -5.78
C SER A 91 -2.63 12.44 -5.93
N ASN A 92 -3.69 11.76 -6.36
CA ASN A 92 -3.68 10.32 -6.69
C ASN A 92 -2.93 10.10 -8.00
N LYS A 93 -1.60 10.19 -7.92
CA LYS A 93 -0.68 9.74 -8.95
C LYS A 93 -0.31 8.29 -8.66
N PHE A 94 -0.40 7.45 -9.67
CA PHE A 94 -0.12 6.02 -9.57
C PHE A 94 1.12 5.67 -10.38
N ILE A 95 1.82 4.64 -9.93
CA ILE A 95 2.77 3.88 -10.75
C ILE A 95 2.43 2.41 -10.60
N LEU A 96 2.38 1.69 -11.72
CA LEU A 96 1.92 0.30 -11.77
C LEU A 96 3.06 -0.63 -12.15
N ASP A 97 3.07 -1.79 -11.50
CA ASP A 97 3.85 -2.96 -11.91
C ASP A 97 3.51 -3.40 -13.35
N VAL A 98 4.48 -4.01 -14.05
CA VAL A 98 4.44 -4.44 -15.45
C VAL A 98 3.24 -5.36 -15.75
N HIS A 99 2.74 -6.09 -14.76
CA HIS A 99 1.58 -6.99 -14.90
C HIS A 99 0.22 -6.28 -14.90
N LEU A 100 0.18 -4.97 -14.67
CA LEU A 100 -1.06 -4.21 -14.47
C LEU A 100 -1.37 -3.24 -15.64
N GLY A 101 -0.85 -3.50 -16.84
CA GLY A 101 -1.04 -2.60 -18.00
C GLY A 101 -2.49 -2.29 -18.36
N LYS A 102 -3.41 -3.27 -18.24
CA LYS A 102 -4.86 -3.03 -18.46
C LYS A 102 -5.45 -2.06 -17.43
N LEU A 103 -5.03 -2.19 -16.16
CA LEU A 103 -5.43 -1.27 -15.10
C LEU A 103 -4.83 0.12 -15.35
N ALA A 104 -3.57 0.21 -15.81
CA ALA A 104 -2.92 1.47 -16.15
C ALA A 104 -3.70 2.23 -17.23
N ARG A 105 -4.05 1.55 -18.33
CA ARG A 105 -4.87 2.13 -19.41
C ARG A 105 -6.23 2.59 -18.89
N SER A 106 -6.87 1.81 -18.03
CA SER A 106 -8.19 2.16 -17.46
C SER A 106 -8.12 3.38 -16.55
N LEU A 107 -7.11 3.50 -15.70
CA LEU A 107 -6.91 4.67 -14.84
C LEU A 107 -6.60 5.93 -15.66
N ARG A 108 -5.76 5.82 -16.69
CA ARG A 108 -5.49 6.91 -17.66
C ARG A 108 -6.76 7.34 -18.38
N LEU A 109 -7.61 6.39 -18.80
CA LEU A 109 -8.90 6.67 -19.44
C LEU A 109 -9.81 7.51 -18.54
N LEU A 110 -9.84 7.22 -17.24
CA LEU A 110 -10.59 7.99 -16.24
C LEU A 110 -9.93 9.33 -15.87
N GLY A 111 -8.73 9.61 -16.38
CA GLY A 111 -8.01 10.87 -16.22
C GLY A 111 -7.01 10.90 -15.07
N PHE A 112 -6.72 9.76 -14.43
CA PHE A 112 -5.72 9.68 -13.37
C PHE A 112 -4.31 9.65 -13.95
N ASP A 113 -3.39 10.32 -13.26
CA ASP A 113 -1.98 10.32 -13.63
C ASP A 113 -1.38 8.96 -13.25
N THR A 114 -1.10 8.13 -14.25
CA THR A 114 -0.67 6.75 -14.04
C THR A 114 0.52 6.41 -14.92
N THR A 115 1.71 6.30 -14.33
CA THR A 115 2.91 5.82 -15.03
C THR A 115 2.93 4.30 -15.04
N TYR A 116 3.39 3.77 -16.16
CA TYR A 116 3.47 2.34 -16.46
C TYR A 116 4.29 2.19 -17.73
N ASP A 117 5.20 1.23 -17.72
CA ASP A 117 5.98 0.78 -18.86
C ASP A 117 6.21 -0.73 -18.73
N ASN A 118 6.25 -1.46 -19.85
CA ASN A 118 6.51 -2.90 -19.85
C ASN A 118 7.93 -3.27 -19.42
N PHE A 119 8.86 -2.32 -19.46
CA PHE A 119 10.27 -2.49 -19.14
C PHE A 119 10.67 -1.92 -17.78
N TYR A 120 9.70 -1.53 -16.95
CA TYR A 120 10.01 -1.10 -15.59
C TYR A 120 10.55 -2.27 -14.76
N GLU A 121 11.74 -2.07 -14.23
CA GLU A 121 12.27 -2.86 -13.13
C GLU A 121 11.78 -2.31 -11.79
N ASP A 122 11.73 -3.17 -10.77
CA ASP A 122 11.32 -2.79 -9.41
C ASP A 122 12.05 -1.56 -8.89
N GLU A 123 13.37 -1.46 -9.12
CA GLU A 123 14.17 -0.31 -8.71
C GLU A 123 13.69 0.98 -9.39
N THR A 124 13.31 0.91 -10.67
CA THR A 124 12.75 2.05 -11.40
C THR A 124 11.39 2.45 -10.84
N ILE A 125 10.54 1.48 -10.50
CA ILE A 125 9.24 1.75 -9.88
C ILE A 125 9.43 2.46 -8.54
N VAL A 126 10.30 1.94 -7.68
CA VAL A 126 10.58 2.49 -6.34
C VAL A 126 11.15 3.91 -6.44
N LYS A 127 12.18 4.12 -7.28
CA LYS A 127 12.79 5.44 -7.47
C LYS A 127 11.78 6.46 -7.99
N THR A 128 10.98 6.09 -8.99
CA THR A 128 9.95 6.98 -9.57
C THR A 128 8.84 7.26 -8.56
N ALA A 129 8.39 6.25 -7.81
CA ALA A 129 7.38 6.40 -6.77
C ALA A 129 7.82 7.40 -5.69
N LYS A 130 9.07 7.26 -5.24
CA LYS A 130 9.68 8.15 -4.24
C LYS A 130 9.87 9.56 -4.78
N ALA A 131 10.47 9.72 -5.96
CA ALA A 131 10.78 11.02 -6.55
C ALA A 131 9.53 11.84 -6.89
N GLU A 132 8.47 11.19 -7.38
CA GLU A 132 7.25 11.86 -7.83
C GLU A 132 6.09 11.76 -6.83
N ASN A 133 6.35 11.17 -5.65
CA ASN A 133 5.35 10.84 -4.65
C ASN A 133 4.15 10.12 -5.29
N ARG A 134 4.38 8.98 -5.94
CA ARG A 134 3.32 8.13 -6.52
C ARG A 134 2.96 6.98 -5.60
N ILE A 135 1.71 6.54 -5.69
CA ILE A 135 1.22 5.34 -5.04
C ILE A 135 1.59 4.14 -5.94
N VAL A 136 2.34 3.19 -5.39
CA VAL A 136 2.69 1.93 -6.08
C VAL A 136 1.48 1.00 -6.05
N LEU A 137 0.96 0.62 -7.22
CA LEU A 137 -0.01 -0.47 -7.35
C LEU A 137 0.71 -1.69 -7.91
N THR A 138 0.66 -2.81 -7.18
CA THR A 138 1.37 -4.02 -7.58
C THR A 138 0.68 -5.27 -7.05
N ARG A 139 0.99 -6.43 -7.62
CA ARG A 139 0.68 -7.73 -7.02
C ARG A 139 1.91 -8.40 -6.40
N ASP A 140 3.07 -7.76 -6.45
CA ASP A 140 4.28 -8.22 -5.80
C ASP A 140 4.40 -7.61 -4.39
N LEU A 141 4.42 -8.48 -3.39
CA LEU A 141 4.61 -8.09 -1.99
C LEU A 141 6.04 -7.63 -1.71
N LEU A 142 7.05 -8.18 -2.39
CA LEU A 142 8.45 -7.80 -2.18
C LEU A 142 8.69 -6.36 -2.62
N LEU A 143 8.10 -5.95 -3.74
CA LEU A 143 8.12 -4.56 -4.18
C LEU A 143 7.53 -3.61 -3.12
N LEU A 144 6.40 -3.97 -2.50
CA LEU A 144 5.81 -3.16 -1.41
C LEU A 144 6.61 -3.19 -0.11
N LYS A 145 7.38 -4.26 0.15
CA LYS A 145 8.24 -4.34 1.34
C LYS A 145 9.52 -3.54 1.20
N ASN A 146 9.83 -3.01 0.01
CA ASN A 146 10.95 -2.11 -0.18
C ASN A 146 10.77 -0.84 0.66
N GLY A 147 11.73 -0.55 1.55
CA GLY A 147 11.64 0.55 2.52
C GLY A 147 11.54 1.95 1.92
N ASP A 148 11.82 2.12 0.63
CA ASP A 148 11.65 3.38 -0.09
C ASP A 148 10.23 3.60 -0.65
N VAL A 149 9.36 2.59 -0.59
CA VAL A 149 7.95 2.69 -0.98
C VAL A 149 7.14 3.28 0.17
N ALA A 150 6.97 4.60 0.16
CA ALA A 150 6.18 5.27 1.19
C ALA A 150 4.68 4.97 1.10
N ARG A 151 4.16 4.77 -0.12
CA ARG A 151 2.72 4.55 -0.37
C ARG A 151 2.54 3.49 -1.43
N GLY A 152 1.69 2.52 -1.13
CA GLY A 152 1.38 1.47 -2.09
C GLY A 152 0.18 0.65 -1.67
N TYR A 153 -0.32 -0.12 -2.61
CA TYR A 153 -1.46 -0.99 -2.43
C TYR A 153 -1.29 -2.27 -3.24
N TRP A 154 -1.50 -3.39 -2.58
CA TRP A 154 -1.46 -4.72 -3.15
C TRP A 154 -2.79 -5.02 -3.83
N ILE A 155 -2.79 -5.20 -5.14
CA ILE A 155 -4.02 -5.47 -5.88
C ILE A 155 -4.50 -6.90 -5.57
N ARG A 156 -5.62 -7.03 -4.85
CA ARG A 156 -6.20 -8.33 -4.46
C ARG A 156 -6.77 -9.05 -5.68
N SER A 157 -7.44 -8.34 -6.58
CA SER A 157 -8.09 -8.95 -7.73
C SER A 157 -7.09 -9.39 -8.81
N GLN A 158 -7.32 -10.58 -9.37
CA GLN A 158 -6.61 -11.06 -10.57
C GLN A 158 -7.31 -10.67 -11.88
N HIS A 159 -8.54 -10.16 -11.82
CA HIS A 159 -9.36 -9.84 -12.99
C HIS A 159 -9.35 -8.34 -13.26
N SER A 160 -8.91 -7.94 -14.46
CA SER A 160 -8.66 -6.52 -14.80
C SER A 160 -9.84 -5.58 -14.58
N GLU A 161 -11.08 -6.03 -14.83
CA GLU A 161 -12.28 -5.21 -14.61
C GLU A 161 -12.54 -4.95 -13.12
N GLU A 162 -12.29 -5.97 -12.29
CA GLU A 162 -12.45 -5.86 -10.85
C GLU A 162 -11.31 -5.08 -10.21
N GLN A 163 -10.09 -5.13 -10.77
CA GLN A 163 -8.95 -4.32 -10.32
C GLN A 163 -9.27 -2.82 -10.37
N LEU A 164 -9.92 -2.35 -11.43
CA LEU A 164 -10.31 -0.95 -11.54
C LEU A 164 -11.34 -0.57 -10.46
N LYS A 165 -12.37 -1.38 -10.27
CA LYS A 165 -13.39 -1.17 -9.23
C LYS A 165 -12.78 -1.20 -7.83
N GLU A 166 -11.83 -2.11 -7.61
CA GLU A 166 -11.05 -2.21 -6.38
C GLU A 166 -10.30 -0.90 -6.10
N VAL A 167 -9.51 -0.40 -7.05
CA VAL A 167 -8.75 0.86 -6.89
C VAL A 167 -9.69 2.06 -6.69
N ILE A 168 -10.79 2.14 -7.44
CA ILE A 168 -11.78 3.22 -7.29
C ILE A 168 -12.37 3.23 -5.88
N ARG A 169 -12.80 2.07 -5.37
CA ARG A 169 -13.39 1.94 -4.04
C ARG A 169 -12.38 2.20 -2.94
N TYR A 170 -11.20 1.58 -3.06
CA TYR A 170 -10.15 1.70 -2.06
C TYR A 170 -9.67 3.14 -1.94
N PHE A 171 -9.32 3.81 -3.04
CA PHE A 171 -8.85 5.20 -2.98
C PHE A 171 -9.98 6.25 -3.00
N ASN A 172 -11.24 5.83 -2.89
CA ASN A 172 -12.43 6.69 -2.98
C ASN A 172 -12.39 7.67 -4.17
N LEU A 173 -12.03 7.15 -5.34
CA LEU A 173 -11.85 7.96 -6.55
C LEU A 173 -13.21 8.40 -7.08
N SER A 174 -13.47 9.71 -7.08
CA SER A 174 -14.77 10.29 -7.47
C SER A 174 -14.68 11.41 -8.51
N LYS A 175 -13.56 12.13 -8.59
CA LYS A 175 -13.35 13.28 -9.50
C LYS A 175 -12.76 12.86 -10.84
N PHE A 176 -13.48 12.04 -11.60
CA PHE A 176 -13.03 11.58 -12.92
C PHE A 176 -12.89 12.74 -13.90
N LYS A 177 -11.83 12.70 -14.72
CA LYS A 177 -11.60 13.64 -15.83
C LYS A 177 -11.29 12.84 -17.09
N PRO A 178 -12.27 12.12 -17.66
CA PRO A 178 -12.01 11.18 -18.73
C PRO A 178 -11.32 11.83 -19.93
N PHE A 179 -10.50 11.05 -20.63
CA PHE A 179 -9.80 11.48 -21.85
C PHE A 179 -8.85 12.68 -21.67
N LYS A 180 -8.42 12.99 -20.44
CA LYS A 180 -7.39 14.01 -20.17
C LYS A 180 -5.96 13.48 -20.24
N ARG A 181 -5.78 12.16 -20.30
CA ARG A 181 -4.47 11.49 -20.35
C ARG A 181 -4.39 10.57 -21.56
N CYS A 182 -3.23 10.56 -22.21
CA CYS A 182 -2.91 9.59 -23.26
C CYS A 182 -2.87 8.19 -22.65
N LEU A 183 -3.56 7.23 -23.28
CA LEU A 183 -3.59 5.85 -22.80
C LEU A 183 -2.23 5.17 -22.91
N GLU A 184 -1.39 5.59 -23.85
CA GLU A 184 -0.06 5.01 -24.11
C GLU A 184 1.03 5.67 -23.25
N CYS A 185 1.15 7.00 -23.29
CA CYS A 185 2.27 7.72 -22.64
C CYS A 185 1.92 8.50 -21.37
N ASN A 186 0.66 8.48 -20.90
CA ASN A 186 0.18 9.26 -19.74
C ASN A 186 0.28 10.81 -19.90
N GLY A 187 0.68 11.31 -21.07
CA GLY A 187 0.74 12.74 -21.37
C GLY A 187 -0.63 13.42 -21.30
N ILE A 188 -0.68 14.70 -20.96
CA ILE A 188 -1.93 15.46 -20.90
C ILE A 188 -2.45 15.72 -22.32
N ILE A 189 -3.70 15.31 -22.59
CA ILE A 189 -4.38 15.60 -23.85
C ILE A 189 -4.98 17.01 -23.77
N LYS A 190 -4.52 17.88 -24.67
CA LYS A 190 -5.13 19.20 -24.90
C LYS A 190 -6.24 19.05 -25.95
N LYS A 191 -7.36 19.76 -25.76
CA LYS A 191 -8.31 19.92 -26.87
C LYS A 191 -7.62 20.78 -27.93
N ASN A 192 -7.62 20.33 -29.18
CA ASN A 192 -7.42 21.25 -30.29
C ASN A 192 -8.70 22.11 -30.36
N THR A 193 -8.59 23.35 -29.88
CA THR A 193 -9.58 24.40 -30.13
C THR A 193 -9.43 24.93 -31.54
#